data_AF-Q6NMV4-F1
#
_entry.id   AF-Q6NMV4-F1
#
_cell.length_a   1.000
_cell.length_b   1.000
_cell.length_c   1.000
_cell.angle_alpha   90.00
_cell.angle_beta   90.00
_cell.angle_gamma   90.00
#
_symmetry.space_group_name_H-M   'P 1'
#
loop_
_entity.id
_entity.type
_entity.pdbx_description
1 polymer ?
#
loop_
_entity_poly.entity_id
_entity_poly.type
_entity_poly.pdbx_seq_one_letter_code
_entity_poly.pdbx_strand_id
1 'polypeptide(L)'
;MSALTPEHENENIGWYNRFARHPFYGRLGVNSGVMLMNLTRMREMKWEQHIVSIHKEYKLRIIWGDQDIINILFYYHPDKLYIMPCEYNYRPDHCMYMSICNMSQTGVKVIHGNRGYFHSDRQPLFKSIYGAMENYQLGSNANTEFLMPLHAALSIPSIKNSSCGKISNEVLKVANAVVTKRYREV
;
A
#
# COMPACT_ATOMS: atom_id res chain seq x y z
N MET A 1 7.77 10.29 13.09
CA MET A 1 7.85 11.50 12.25
C MET A 1 7.24 11.21 10.89
N SER A 2 7.46 10.02 10.35
CA SER A 2 6.61 9.47 9.29
C SER A 2 6.16 8.05 9.64
N ALA A 3 5.19 7.53 8.90
CA ALA A 3 4.80 6.13 8.98
C ALA A 3 4.66 5.52 7.58
N LEU A 4 5.26 4.34 7.38
CA LEU A 4 5.24 3.59 6.13
C LEU A 4 5.05 2.09 6.43
N THR A 5 4.83 1.30 5.39
CA THR A 5 4.75 -0.17 5.47
C THR A 5 6.06 -0.79 4.98
N PRO A 6 6.39 -2.03 5.39
CA PRO A 6 7.52 -2.76 4.84
C PRO A 6 7.43 -2.89 3.30
N GLU A 7 8.58 -2.91 2.61
CA GLU A 7 8.60 -3.15 1.16
C GLU A 7 8.22 -4.60 0.83
N HIS A 8 8.46 -5.55 1.73
CA HIS A 8 8.00 -6.93 1.62
C HIS A 8 7.74 -7.51 3.00
N GLU A 9 7.08 -8.66 3.06
CA GLU A 9 6.85 -9.42 4.30
C GLU A 9 7.88 -10.55 4.52
N ASN A 10 8.80 -10.74 3.56
CA ASN A 10 9.78 -11.84 3.60
C ASN A 10 11.12 -11.40 2.97
N GLU A 11 12.19 -11.56 3.75
CA GLU A 11 13.56 -11.13 3.41
C GLU A 11 14.17 -11.91 2.23
N ASN A 12 13.72 -13.15 2.01
CA ASN A 12 14.28 -14.01 0.96
C ASN A 12 13.84 -13.59 -0.45
N ILE A 13 12.73 -12.86 -0.55
CA ILE A 13 12.16 -12.43 -1.83
C ILE A 13 12.31 -10.93 -2.06
N GLY A 14 12.67 -10.16 -1.03
CA GLY A 14 12.64 -8.71 -1.07
C GLY A 14 13.71 -8.10 -1.96
N TRP A 15 13.34 -7.03 -2.69
CA TRP A 15 14.27 -6.34 -3.58
C TRP A 15 15.48 -5.77 -2.82
N TYR A 16 15.23 -5.12 -1.67
CA TYR A 16 16.29 -4.51 -0.86
C TYR A 16 17.33 -5.54 -0.40
N ASN A 17 16.88 -6.69 0.09
CA ASN A 17 17.75 -7.77 0.54
C ASN A 17 18.63 -8.36 -0.56
N ARG A 18 18.13 -8.38 -1.80
CA ARG A 18 18.77 -9.08 -2.92
C ARG A 18 19.63 -8.17 -3.80
N PHE A 19 19.26 -6.90 -3.93
CA PHE A 19 19.79 -6.04 -4.99
C PHE A 19 20.24 -4.66 -4.54
N ALA A 20 19.81 -4.17 -3.37
CA ALA A 20 20.18 -2.82 -2.95
C ALA A 20 21.70 -2.70 -2.73
N ARG A 21 22.26 -1.59 -3.23
CA ARG A 21 23.69 -1.24 -3.08
C ARG A 21 23.88 0.03 -2.24
N HIS A 22 22.90 0.31 -1.41
CA HIS A 22 22.85 1.44 -0.50
C HIS A 22 22.15 1.00 0.80
N PRO A 23 22.31 1.75 1.90
CA PRO A 23 21.60 1.44 3.13
C PRO A 23 20.07 1.49 2.94
N PHE A 24 19.34 0.67 3.68
CA PHE A 24 17.88 0.67 3.67
C PHE A 24 17.33 0.35 5.05
N TYR A 25 16.09 0.78 5.32
CA TYR A 25 15.55 0.71 6.67
C TYR A 25 15.28 -0.73 7.13
N GLY A 26 15.74 -1.06 8.33
CA GLY A 26 15.44 -2.33 8.99
C GLY A 26 15.88 -3.54 8.17
N ARG A 27 15.08 -4.61 8.21
CA ARG A 27 15.40 -5.88 7.52
C ARG A 27 14.81 -5.99 6.12
N LEU A 28 13.75 -5.25 5.84
CA LEU A 28 12.92 -5.43 4.64
C LEU A 28 12.90 -4.19 3.73
N GLY A 29 13.41 -3.05 4.22
CA GLY A 29 13.10 -1.75 3.63
C GLY A 29 11.63 -1.37 3.81
N VAL A 30 11.26 -0.19 3.34
CA VAL A 30 9.88 0.32 3.33
C VAL A 30 9.41 0.73 1.94
N ASN A 31 8.10 0.62 1.71
CA ASN A 31 7.46 1.07 0.48
C ASN A 31 6.99 2.52 0.60
N SER A 32 7.33 3.38 -0.38
CA SER A 32 6.94 4.80 -0.37
C SER A 32 5.55 5.10 -0.92
N GLY A 33 4.81 4.09 -1.44
CA GLY A 33 3.51 4.29 -2.08
C GLY A 33 2.42 4.84 -1.16
N VAL A 34 2.49 4.55 0.14
CA VAL A 34 1.64 5.17 1.15
C VAL A 34 2.51 5.61 2.32
N MET A 35 2.50 6.91 2.61
CA MET A 35 3.31 7.51 3.66
C MET A 35 2.49 8.51 4.46
N LEU A 36 2.38 8.30 5.77
CA LEU A 36 1.88 9.33 6.68
C LEU A 36 3.02 10.26 7.06
N MET A 37 2.75 11.57 7.01
CA MET A 37 3.76 12.61 7.18
C MET A 37 3.37 13.55 8.32
N ASN A 38 4.17 13.59 9.40
CA ASN A 38 4.05 14.65 10.39
C ASN A 38 4.90 15.84 9.96
N LEU A 39 4.30 16.76 9.19
CA LEU A 39 5.03 17.84 8.55
C LEU A 39 5.77 18.77 9.53
N THR A 40 5.24 18.95 10.75
CA THR A 40 5.93 19.72 11.79
C THR A 40 7.25 19.07 12.18
N ARG A 41 7.22 17.78 12.55
CA ARG A 41 8.43 17.04 12.92
C ARG A 41 9.40 16.89 11.74
N MET A 42 8.89 16.79 10.51
CA MET A 42 9.73 16.73 9.31
C MET A 42 10.50 18.03 9.08
N ARG A 43 9.86 19.19 9.27
CA ARG A 43 10.53 20.50 9.20
C ARG A 43 11.55 20.68 10.31
N GLU A 44 11.22 20.28 11.55
CA GLU A 44 12.14 20.36 12.70
C GLU A 44 13.43 19.57 12.47
N MET A 45 13.35 18.40 11.84
CA MET A 45 14.54 17.62 11.47
C MET A 45 15.15 17.99 10.12
N LYS A 46 14.73 19.11 9.52
CA LYS A 46 15.26 19.62 8.25
C LYS A 46 15.23 18.58 7.12
N TRP A 47 14.11 17.84 7.01
CA TRP A 47 13.89 16.77 6.03
C TRP A 47 14.50 17.06 4.66
N GLU A 48 14.17 18.20 4.06
CA GLU A 48 14.61 18.57 2.70
C GLU A 48 16.13 18.58 2.55
N GLN A 49 16.86 19.06 3.58
CA GLN A 49 18.32 19.10 3.55
C GLN A 49 18.90 17.69 3.53
N HIS A 50 18.34 16.78 4.33
CA HIS A 50 18.74 15.37 4.32
C HIS A 50 18.43 14.71 2.98
N ILE A 51 17.25 14.93 2.40
CA ILE A 51 16.85 14.38 1.09
C ILE A 51 17.83 14.82 0.01
N VAL A 52 18.17 16.12 -0.04
CA VAL A 52 19.14 16.66 -1.01
C VAL A 52 20.53 16.05 -0.80
N SER A 53 20.97 15.91 0.45
CA SER A 53 22.27 15.31 0.78
C SER A 53 22.35 13.85 0.34
N ILE A 54 21.35 13.04 0.71
CA ILE A 54 21.24 11.63 0.35
C ILE A 54 21.22 11.47 -1.17
N HIS A 55 20.40 12.27 -1.86
CA HIS A 55 20.36 12.22 -3.31
C HIS A 55 21.72 12.53 -3.93
N LYS A 56 22.43 13.57 -3.46
CA LYS A 56 23.77 13.90 -3.99
C LYS A 56 24.78 12.77 -3.80
N GLU A 57 24.76 12.11 -2.66
CA GLU A 57 25.68 11.02 -2.32
C GLU A 57 25.35 9.72 -3.06
N TYR A 58 24.07 9.35 -3.11
CA TYR A 58 23.61 8.04 -3.61
C TYR A 58 23.03 8.06 -5.02
N LYS A 59 22.98 9.20 -5.74
CA LYS A 59 22.34 9.33 -7.07
C LYS A 59 22.70 8.24 -8.09
N LEU A 60 23.91 7.69 -8.05
CA LEU A 60 24.35 6.63 -8.98
C LEU A 60 23.95 5.21 -8.52
N ARG A 61 23.44 5.07 -7.30
CA ARG A 61 23.01 3.79 -6.69
C ARG A 61 21.51 3.74 -6.41
N ILE A 62 20.80 4.86 -6.55
CA ILE A 62 19.34 4.95 -6.45
C ILE A 62 18.72 4.33 -7.70
N ILE A 63 17.83 3.36 -7.52
CA ILE A 63 17.09 2.67 -8.57
C ILE A 63 15.58 2.97 -8.46
N TRP A 64 15.03 2.97 -7.25
CA TRP A 64 13.61 3.23 -6.96
C TRP A 64 13.32 4.67 -6.51
N GLY A 65 14.16 5.63 -6.95
CA GLY A 65 13.90 7.05 -6.77
C GLY A 65 13.68 7.47 -5.32
N ASP A 66 12.50 8.04 -5.04
CA ASP A 66 12.09 8.51 -3.73
C ASP A 66 12.12 7.41 -2.67
N GLN A 67 11.74 6.18 -3.02
CA GLN A 67 11.71 5.06 -2.09
C GLN A 67 13.09 4.74 -1.53
N ASP A 68 14.12 4.73 -2.37
CA ASP A 68 15.49 4.47 -1.93
C ASP A 68 16.01 5.59 -1.04
N ILE A 69 15.71 6.85 -1.39
CA ILE A 69 16.10 8.01 -0.57
C ILE A 69 15.45 7.91 0.83
N ILE A 70 14.15 7.60 0.89
CA ILE A 70 13.42 7.43 2.15
C ILE A 70 14.00 6.27 2.97
N ASN A 71 14.34 5.16 2.32
CA ASN A 71 14.97 4.02 2.98
C ASN A 71 16.35 4.36 3.55
N ILE A 72 17.20 5.07 2.80
CA ILE A 72 18.51 5.53 3.27
C ILE A 72 18.33 6.50 4.45
N LEU A 73 17.38 7.43 4.38
CA LEU A 73 17.14 8.37 5.46
C LEU A 73 16.78 7.65 6.77
N PHE A 74 15.83 6.72 6.71
CA PHE A 74 15.39 6.03 7.92
C PHE A 74 16.38 4.96 8.38
N TYR A 75 17.27 4.46 7.52
CA TYR A 75 18.43 3.68 7.97
C TYR A 75 19.27 4.47 9.00
N TYR A 76 19.53 5.75 8.73
CA TYR A 76 20.29 6.62 9.66
C TYR A 76 19.45 7.23 10.78
N HIS A 77 18.12 7.29 10.61
CA HIS A 77 17.19 7.87 11.59
C HIS A 77 16.05 6.89 11.95
N PRO A 78 16.36 5.70 12.49
CA PRO A 78 15.36 4.65 12.63
C PRO A 78 14.26 4.97 13.64
N ASP A 79 14.56 5.84 14.62
CA ASP A 79 13.61 6.33 15.64
C ASP A 79 12.55 7.30 15.06
N LYS A 80 12.75 7.78 13.83
CA LYS A 80 11.87 8.74 13.17
C LYS A 80 10.76 8.07 12.36
N LEU A 81 10.80 6.76 12.22
CA LEU A 81 9.86 5.97 11.43
C LEU A 81 8.98 5.09 12.32
N TYR A 82 7.67 5.13 12.09
CA TYR A 82 6.72 4.15 12.61
C TYR A 82 6.35 3.16 11.51
N ILE A 83 6.38 1.86 11.80
CA ILE A 83 6.01 0.83 10.83
C ILE A 83 4.53 0.50 10.97
N MET A 84 3.80 0.75 9.89
CA MET A 84 2.39 0.39 9.76
C MET A 84 2.27 -1.06 9.29
N PRO A 85 1.19 -1.75 9.71
CA PRO A 85 0.84 -3.05 9.16
C PRO A 85 0.61 -3.00 7.64
N CYS A 86 0.88 -4.12 6.96
CA CYS A 86 0.79 -4.25 5.50
C CYS A 86 -0.61 -3.97 4.92
N GLU A 87 -1.68 -4.09 5.71
CA GLU A 87 -3.06 -3.76 5.30
C GLU A 87 -3.27 -2.27 4.94
N TYR A 88 -2.37 -1.38 5.35
CA TYR A 88 -2.38 0.05 5.02
C TYR A 88 -1.66 0.38 3.71
N ASN A 89 -1.13 -0.61 3.01
CA ASN A 89 -0.52 -0.46 1.70
C ASN A 89 -0.56 -1.82 0.96
N TYR A 90 -1.76 -2.35 0.79
CA TYR A 90 -1.94 -3.68 0.26
C TYR A 90 -1.72 -3.70 -1.26
N ARG A 91 -0.70 -4.43 -1.71
CA ARG A 91 -0.28 -4.52 -3.11
C ARG A 91 -0.52 -5.94 -3.66
N PRO A 92 -0.56 -6.14 -4.99
CA PRO A 92 -0.69 -7.47 -5.59
C PRO A 92 0.45 -8.41 -5.21
N ASP A 93 1.64 -7.90 -4.89
CA ASP A 93 2.76 -8.68 -4.37
C ASP A 93 2.39 -9.49 -3.11
N HIS A 94 1.37 -9.06 -2.36
CA HIS A 94 0.88 -9.74 -1.16
C HIS A 94 -0.07 -10.92 -1.43
N CYS A 95 -0.53 -11.12 -2.68
CA CYS A 95 -1.47 -12.18 -3.03
C CYS A 95 -1.20 -12.89 -4.36
N MET A 96 -0.29 -12.38 -5.20
CA MET A 96 -0.08 -12.92 -6.54
C MET A 96 0.56 -14.30 -6.55
N TYR A 97 1.38 -14.63 -5.54
CA TYR A 97 2.02 -15.95 -5.40
C TYR A 97 1.55 -16.71 -4.15
N MET A 98 1.36 -15.99 -3.04
CA MET A 98 0.87 -16.50 -1.76
C MET A 98 0.34 -15.32 -0.93
N SER A 99 -0.54 -15.60 0.05
CA SER A 99 -1.00 -14.57 0.99
C SER A 99 0.03 -14.40 2.09
N ILE A 100 0.83 -13.34 2.01
CA ILE A 100 1.95 -13.06 2.95
C ILE A 100 1.65 -11.95 3.94
N CYS A 101 0.62 -11.15 3.69
CA CYS A 101 0.18 -10.10 4.59
C CYS A 101 -0.86 -10.67 5.57
N ASN A 102 -0.52 -10.73 6.86
CA ASN A 102 -1.41 -11.29 7.88
C ASN A 102 -2.47 -10.26 8.30
N MET A 103 -3.66 -10.33 7.68
CA MET A 103 -4.75 -9.37 7.88
C MET A 103 -5.99 -9.96 8.56
N SER A 104 -5.90 -11.20 9.06
CA SER A 104 -7.06 -12.07 9.36
C SER A 104 -8.12 -11.48 10.29
N GLN A 105 -7.80 -10.41 11.04
CA GLN A 105 -8.76 -9.74 11.92
C GLN A 105 -9.22 -8.36 11.44
N THR A 106 -8.45 -7.65 10.60
CA THR A 106 -8.68 -6.22 10.30
C THR A 106 -9.15 -5.95 8.86
N GLY A 107 -8.87 -6.85 7.92
CA GLY A 107 -9.16 -6.66 6.50
C GLY A 107 -8.26 -5.64 5.82
N VAL A 108 -8.45 -5.43 4.51
CA VAL A 108 -7.60 -4.52 3.72
C VAL A 108 -8.07 -3.07 3.87
N LYS A 109 -7.21 -2.18 4.38
CA LYS A 109 -7.57 -0.77 4.66
C LYS A 109 -7.25 0.16 3.50
N VAL A 110 -6.13 -0.04 2.83
CA VAL A 110 -5.71 0.75 1.66
C VAL A 110 -5.20 -0.21 0.59
N ILE A 111 -5.79 -0.14 -0.60
CA ILE A 111 -5.37 -0.88 -1.78
C ILE A 111 -4.42 0.00 -2.60
N HIS A 112 -3.29 -0.55 -3.02
CA HIS A 112 -2.30 0.12 -3.85
C HIS A 112 -2.07 -0.69 -5.14
N GLY A 113 -2.49 -0.13 -6.27
CA GLY A 113 -2.30 -0.71 -7.61
C GLY A 113 -0.93 -0.44 -8.23
N ASN A 114 0.16 -0.75 -7.50
CA ASN A 114 1.53 -0.62 -8.01
C ASN A 114 1.69 -1.38 -9.34
N ARG A 115 2.71 -1.01 -10.13
CA ARG A 115 2.97 -1.59 -11.47
C ARG A 115 1.81 -1.44 -12.47
N GLY A 116 0.90 -0.48 -12.24
CA GLY A 116 -0.25 -0.20 -13.10
C GLY A 116 -1.39 -1.20 -12.95
N TYR A 117 -1.44 -1.98 -11.86
CA TYR A 117 -2.41 -3.06 -11.70
C TYR A 117 -3.86 -2.60 -11.51
N PHE A 118 -4.12 -1.32 -11.30
CA PHE A 118 -5.47 -0.75 -11.41
C PHE A 118 -6.01 -0.71 -12.85
N HIS A 119 -5.13 -0.72 -13.84
CA HIS A 119 -5.53 -0.62 -15.25
C HIS A 119 -5.20 -1.88 -16.06
N SER A 120 -4.72 -2.93 -15.40
CA SER A 120 -4.24 -4.14 -16.06
C SER A 120 -5.11 -5.36 -15.74
N ASP A 121 -5.46 -6.13 -16.77
CA ASP A 121 -6.16 -7.42 -16.62
C ASP A 121 -5.30 -8.52 -15.97
N ARG A 122 -4.00 -8.26 -15.75
CA ARG A 122 -3.11 -9.17 -15.02
C ARG A 122 -3.51 -9.35 -13.55
N GLN A 123 -4.18 -8.37 -12.95
CA GLN A 123 -4.66 -8.41 -11.57
C GLN A 123 -6.13 -7.96 -11.52
N PRO A 124 -7.07 -8.84 -11.90
CA PRO A 124 -8.45 -8.44 -12.15
C PRO A 124 -9.16 -7.95 -10.89
N LEU A 125 -8.82 -8.47 -9.70
CA LEU A 125 -9.31 -7.94 -8.42
C LEU A 125 -9.03 -6.44 -8.26
N PHE A 126 -7.77 -6.02 -8.49
CA PHE A 126 -7.34 -4.63 -8.31
C PHE A 126 -8.00 -3.71 -9.32
N LYS A 127 -8.07 -4.14 -10.59
CA LYS A 127 -8.79 -3.42 -11.65
C LYS A 127 -10.27 -3.24 -11.32
N SER A 128 -10.93 -4.27 -10.78
CA SER A 128 -12.35 -4.18 -10.40
C SER A 128 -12.59 -3.26 -9.20
N ILE A 129 -11.71 -3.26 -8.20
CA ILE A 129 -11.79 -2.31 -7.08
C ILE A 129 -11.63 -0.88 -7.59
N TYR A 130 -10.64 -0.63 -8.46
CA TYR A 130 -10.43 0.67 -9.06
C TYR A 130 -11.65 1.12 -9.87
N GLY A 131 -12.18 0.27 -10.75
CA GLY A 131 -13.36 0.58 -11.56
C GLY A 131 -14.61 0.85 -10.73
N ALA A 132 -14.81 0.16 -9.60
CA ALA A 132 -15.91 0.46 -8.69
C ALA A 132 -15.77 1.86 -8.05
N MET A 133 -14.56 2.27 -7.70
CA MET A 133 -14.29 3.60 -7.15
C MET A 133 -14.36 4.69 -8.22
N GLU A 134 -13.84 4.44 -9.42
CA GLU A 134 -13.84 5.38 -10.55
C GLU A 134 -15.27 5.70 -11.02
N ASN A 135 -16.15 4.69 -11.04
CA ASN A 135 -17.56 4.87 -11.38
C ASN A 135 -18.40 5.46 -10.23
N TYR A 136 -17.88 5.48 -9.00
CA TYR A 136 -18.62 5.97 -7.85
C TYR A 136 -18.59 7.50 -7.79
N GLN A 137 -19.75 8.12 -7.96
CA GLN A 137 -19.91 9.56 -7.75
C GLN A 137 -19.89 9.87 -6.26
N LEU A 138 -18.85 10.56 -5.79
CA LEU A 138 -18.76 11.04 -4.40
C LEU A 138 -19.99 11.87 -4.02
N GLY A 139 -20.57 11.54 -2.86
CA GLY A 139 -21.78 12.18 -2.34
C GLY A 139 -23.08 11.41 -2.66
N SER A 140 -23.06 10.52 -3.65
CA SER A 140 -24.17 9.59 -3.91
C SER A 140 -24.24 8.47 -2.86
N ASN A 141 -25.31 7.68 -2.90
CA ASN A 141 -25.55 6.60 -1.94
C ASN A 141 -24.47 5.52 -2.06
N ALA A 142 -23.58 5.45 -1.07
CA ALA A 142 -22.43 4.54 -1.10
C ALA A 142 -22.82 3.05 -1.02
N ASN A 143 -24.02 2.71 -0.54
CA ASN A 143 -24.49 1.33 -0.57
C ASN A 143 -24.82 0.91 -2.01
N THR A 144 -25.66 1.69 -2.71
CA THR A 144 -26.16 1.32 -4.04
C THR A 144 -25.16 1.62 -5.15
N GLU A 145 -24.42 2.72 -5.04
CA GLU A 145 -23.54 3.21 -6.11
C GLU A 145 -22.07 2.75 -5.98
N PHE A 146 -21.68 2.16 -4.85
CA PHE A 146 -20.31 1.64 -4.65
C PHE A 146 -20.29 0.22 -4.10
N LEU A 147 -20.90 -0.01 -2.93
CA LEU A 147 -20.75 -1.29 -2.21
C LEU A 147 -21.40 -2.45 -2.98
N MET A 148 -22.64 -2.30 -3.44
CA MET A 148 -23.33 -3.32 -4.25
C MET A 148 -22.59 -3.63 -5.57
N PRO A 149 -22.20 -2.64 -6.40
CA PRO A 149 -21.36 -2.87 -7.58
C PRO A 149 -20.05 -3.59 -7.26
N LEU A 150 -19.38 -3.20 -6.17
CA LEU A 150 -18.14 -3.85 -5.75
C LEU A 150 -18.36 -5.33 -5.39
N HIS A 151 -19.39 -5.65 -4.60
CA HIS A 151 -19.76 -7.03 -4.28
C HIS A 151 -20.04 -7.86 -5.55
N ALA A 152 -20.80 -7.31 -6.49
CA ALA A 152 -21.11 -7.96 -7.75
C ALA A 152 -19.85 -8.23 -8.58
N ALA A 153 -18.97 -7.23 -8.71
CA ALA A 153 -17.71 -7.35 -9.44
C ALA A 153 -16.78 -8.40 -8.83
N LEU A 154 -16.59 -8.39 -7.50
CA LEU A 154 -15.70 -9.34 -6.83
C LEU A 154 -16.24 -10.78 -6.79
N SER A 155 -17.53 -10.97 -7.07
CA SER A 155 -18.16 -12.28 -7.15
C SER A 155 -17.99 -12.97 -8.51
N ILE A 156 -17.53 -12.25 -9.54
CA ILE A 156 -17.33 -12.80 -10.89
C ILE A 156 -16.29 -13.93 -10.83
N PRO A 157 -16.54 -15.12 -11.43
CA PRO A 157 -15.65 -16.28 -11.32
C PRO A 157 -14.19 -16.01 -11.73
N SER A 158 -13.96 -15.21 -12.78
CA SER A 158 -12.61 -14.86 -13.25
C SER A 158 -11.82 -14.03 -12.22
N ILE A 159 -12.49 -13.22 -11.40
CA ILE A 159 -11.88 -12.47 -10.32
C ILE A 159 -11.72 -13.36 -9.10
N LYS A 160 -12.81 -13.98 -8.64
CA LYS A 160 -12.86 -14.80 -7.42
C LYS A 160 -11.84 -15.95 -7.45
N ASN A 161 -11.67 -16.60 -8.60
CA ASN A 161 -10.76 -17.73 -8.75
C ASN A 161 -9.31 -17.33 -9.07
N SER A 162 -9.03 -16.03 -9.29
CA SER A 162 -7.66 -15.55 -9.45
C SER A 162 -6.87 -15.66 -8.13
N SER A 163 -5.54 -15.62 -8.20
CA SER A 163 -4.69 -15.72 -6.99
C SER A 163 -5.05 -14.65 -5.94
N CYS A 164 -5.24 -13.41 -6.39
CA CYS A 164 -5.66 -12.30 -5.55
C CYS A 164 -7.17 -12.30 -5.24
N GLY A 165 -7.99 -13.01 -6.01
CA GLY A 165 -9.42 -13.18 -5.74
C GLY A 165 -9.74 -13.70 -4.33
N LYS A 166 -8.82 -14.47 -3.75
CA LYS A 166 -8.93 -15.05 -2.39
C LYS A 166 -9.07 -14.01 -1.29
N ILE A 167 -8.64 -12.76 -1.51
CA ILE A 167 -8.75 -11.67 -0.51
C ILE A 167 -10.03 -10.83 -0.66
N SER A 168 -10.95 -11.18 -1.56
CA SER A 168 -12.18 -10.41 -1.79
C SER A 168 -12.97 -10.18 -0.49
N ASN A 169 -13.04 -11.19 0.39
CA ASN A 169 -13.74 -11.07 1.68
C ASN A 169 -13.09 -10.01 2.58
N GLU A 170 -11.76 -9.91 2.60
CA GLU A 170 -11.04 -8.94 3.43
C GLU A 170 -11.19 -7.51 2.90
N VAL A 171 -11.30 -7.34 1.58
CA VAL A 171 -11.63 -6.06 0.95
C VAL A 171 -13.05 -5.65 1.30
N LEU A 172 -14.01 -6.55 1.11
CA LEU A 172 -15.42 -6.27 1.37
C LEU A 172 -15.68 -6.01 2.85
N LYS A 173 -14.99 -6.69 3.77
CA LYS A 173 -15.12 -6.48 5.22
C LYS A 173 -14.93 -5.00 5.60
N VAL A 174 -13.86 -4.37 5.12
CA VAL A 174 -13.59 -2.95 5.41
C VAL A 174 -14.58 -2.04 4.68
N ALA A 175 -14.87 -2.31 3.41
CA ALA A 175 -15.85 -1.52 2.64
C ALA A 175 -17.24 -1.50 3.31
N ASN A 176 -17.75 -2.68 3.72
CA ASN A 176 -19.03 -2.79 4.43
C ASN A 176 -19.01 -2.00 5.74
N ALA A 177 -17.92 -2.09 6.52
CA ALA A 177 -17.81 -1.39 7.80
C ALA A 177 -17.80 0.13 7.64
N VAL A 178 -17.07 0.66 6.65
CA VAL A 178 -17.01 2.11 6.37
C VAL A 178 -18.37 2.63 5.90
N VAL A 179 -18.98 1.95 4.93
CA VAL A 179 -20.26 2.39 4.38
C VAL A 179 -21.37 2.27 5.43
N THR A 180 -21.44 1.17 6.19
CA THR A 180 -22.48 0.98 7.21
C THR A 180 -22.39 1.99 8.35
N LYS A 181 -21.17 2.34 8.81
CA LYS A 181 -20.99 3.37 9.84
C LYS A 181 -21.52 4.73 9.39
N ARG A 182 -21.30 5.09 8.11
CA ARG A 182 -21.79 6.34 7.53
C ARG A 182 -23.32 6.50 7.59
N TYR A 183 -24.07 5.41 7.58
CA TYR A 183 -25.53 5.42 7.70
C TYR A 183 -26.04 5.27 9.14
N ARG A 184 -25.16 5.04 10.12
CA ARG A 184 -25.50 5.02 11.55
C ARG A 184 -25.23 6.36 12.26
N GLU A 185 -24.46 7.24 11.63
CA GLU A 185 -24.09 8.56 12.16
C GLU A 185 -25.01 9.68 11.63
N VAL A 186 -26.18 9.32 11.08
CA VAL A 186 -27.27 10.22 10.67
C VAL A 186 -28.52 9.93 11.49
#